data_AF-A0A5J4WVQ8-F1
#
_entry.id   AF-A0A5J4WVQ8-F1
#
_cell.length_a   1.000
_cell.length_b   1.000
_cell.length_c   1.000
_cell.angle_alpha   90.00
_cell.angle_beta   90.00
_cell.angle_gamma   90.00
#
_symmetry.space_group_name_H-M   'P 1'
#
loop_
_entity.id
_entity.type
_entity.pdbx_description
1 polymer ?
#
loop_
_entity_poly.entity_id
_entity_poly.type
_entity_poly.pdbx_seq_one_letter_code
_entity_poly.pdbx_strand_id
1 'polypeptide(L)'
;MLANAQAKQKLLYPSSILTSAISAQQFSEIFQSDFLRRWLVIFDVRNRADFFETHVFGAFNIDIGSINAQAMLKFRETYDYICCIYDDGLGKSAILLAGILAKLRIFSTLLVIRGGYQALHEIAPQICYVKVSRLRTRMKSLRRRDSFSTLPLADTEYPAQIMQFLYIGSAAHASNIDILDQLNIGLLVNCAAEIDIPPTELSENENSSNYKNSPLFIFNQKKD
;
A
#
# COMPACT_ATOMS: atom_id res chain seq x y z
N MET A 1 -2.29 -29.07 26.89
CA MET A 1 -2.45 -28.54 25.51
C MET A 1 -3.86 -28.03 25.20
N LEU A 2 -4.93 -28.50 25.86
CA LEU A 2 -6.33 -28.08 25.59
C LEU A 2 -6.67 -26.62 25.96
N ALA A 3 -6.05 -26.05 27.00
CA ALA A 3 -6.34 -24.68 27.45
C ALA A 3 -5.93 -23.59 26.44
N ASN A 4 -4.85 -23.82 25.67
CA ASN A 4 -4.37 -22.88 24.64
C ASN A 4 -5.23 -22.92 23.35
N ALA A 5 -5.86 -24.05 23.05
CA ALA A 5 -6.79 -24.16 21.93
C ALA A 5 -8.12 -23.45 22.26
N GLN A 6 -8.63 -23.61 23.48
CA GLN A 6 -9.86 -22.93 23.94
C GLN A 6 -9.69 -21.41 24.05
N ALA A 7 -8.51 -20.92 24.49
CA ALA A 7 -8.21 -19.49 24.49
C ALA A 7 -8.13 -18.91 23.07
N LYS A 8 -7.57 -19.65 22.11
CA LYS A 8 -7.55 -19.26 20.68
C LYS A 8 -8.93 -19.31 20.03
N GLN A 9 -9.76 -20.30 20.38
CA GLN A 9 -11.13 -20.43 19.86
C GLN A 9 -12.06 -19.32 20.39
N LYS A 10 -11.85 -18.88 21.64
CA LYS A 10 -12.60 -17.76 22.25
C LYS A 10 -12.25 -16.39 21.66
N LEU A 11 -11.07 -16.24 21.06
CA LEU A 11 -10.66 -15.06 20.31
C LEU A 11 -11.25 -15.02 18.89
N LEU A 12 -11.49 -16.19 18.28
CA LEU A 12 -12.11 -16.26 16.94
C LEU A 12 -13.63 -16.12 16.97
N TYR A 13 -14.31 -16.53 18.05
CA TYR A 13 -15.78 -16.52 18.12
C TYR A 13 -16.32 -15.91 19.43
N PRO A 14 -16.16 -14.60 19.66
CA PRO A 14 -16.79 -13.96 20.81
C PRO A 14 -18.32 -13.93 20.63
N SER A 15 -19.08 -14.25 21.69
CA SER A 15 -20.55 -14.20 21.71
C SER A 15 -21.12 -12.79 21.55
N SER A 16 -20.25 -11.78 21.58
CA SER A 16 -20.53 -10.35 21.43
C SER A 16 -19.47 -9.73 20.51
N ILE A 17 -19.83 -8.65 19.81
CA ILE A 17 -18.87 -7.93 18.96
C ILE A 17 -17.86 -7.23 19.86
N LEU A 18 -16.58 -7.56 19.69
CA LEU A 18 -15.50 -6.88 20.41
C LEU A 18 -15.19 -5.57 19.67
N THR A 19 -15.69 -4.45 20.18
CA THR A 19 -15.26 -3.12 19.70
C THR A 19 -14.25 -2.54 20.67
N SER A 20 -13.01 -2.30 20.23
CA SER A 20 -11.97 -1.69 21.08
C SER A 20 -11.12 -0.70 20.29
N ALA A 21 -10.43 0.19 20.99
CA ALA A 21 -9.48 1.12 20.38
C ALA A 21 -8.05 0.64 20.64
N ILE A 22 -7.23 0.57 19.60
CA ILE A 22 -5.84 0.08 19.63
C ILE A 22 -4.87 1.19 19.25
N SER A 23 -3.61 1.09 19.67
CA SER A 23 -2.55 2.00 19.22
C SER A 23 -2.03 1.63 17.82
N ALA A 24 -1.34 2.57 17.18
CA ALA A 24 -0.61 2.31 15.93
C ALA A 24 0.42 1.16 16.09
N GLN A 25 1.07 1.06 17.25
CA GLN A 25 2.00 -0.02 17.58
C GLN A 25 1.30 -1.39 17.57
N GLN A 26 0.17 -1.51 18.28
CA GLN A 26 -0.61 -2.75 18.32
C GLN A 26 -1.13 -3.14 16.93
N PHE A 27 -1.54 -2.16 16.12
CA PHE A 27 -1.92 -2.43 14.74
C PHE A 27 -0.76 -2.95 13.90
N SER A 28 0.44 -2.35 14.04
CA SER A 28 1.63 -2.81 13.32
C SER A 28 1.98 -4.27 13.64
N GLU A 29 1.83 -4.68 14.90
CA GLU A 29 2.03 -6.08 15.31
C GLU A 29 1.02 -7.02 14.67
N ILE A 30 -0.26 -6.63 14.59
CA ILE A 30 -1.30 -7.39 13.88
C ILE A 30 -0.98 -7.48 12.38
N PHE A 31 -0.57 -6.37 11.77
CA PHE A 31 -0.27 -6.31 10.33
C PHE A 31 0.94 -7.16 9.94
N GLN A 32 1.95 -7.24 10.81
CA GLN A 32 3.16 -8.04 10.58
C GLN A 32 2.96 -9.53 10.90
N SER A 33 1.90 -9.90 11.61
CA SER A 33 1.60 -11.30 11.89
C SER A 33 1.03 -12.00 10.65
N ASP A 34 1.77 -12.94 10.06
CA ASP A 34 1.31 -13.72 8.91
C ASP A 34 -0.03 -14.44 9.17
N PHE A 35 -0.20 -14.94 10.39
CA PHE A 35 -1.43 -15.62 10.80
C PHE A 35 -2.63 -14.65 10.84
N LEU A 36 -2.50 -13.51 11.50
CA LEU A 36 -3.61 -12.57 11.68
C LEU A 36 -3.88 -11.74 10.41
N ARG A 37 -2.85 -11.41 9.65
CA ARG A 37 -2.95 -10.60 8.43
C ARG A 37 -3.88 -11.21 7.39
N ARG A 38 -3.95 -12.54 7.30
CA ARG A 38 -4.89 -13.25 6.39
C ARG A 38 -6.36 -12.98 6.71
N TRP A 39 -6.67 -12.63 7.96
CA TRP A 39 -8.02 -12.36 8.45
C TRP A 39 -8.26 -10.86 8.64
N LEU A 40 -7.35 -10.01 8.19
CA LEU A 40 -7.39 -8.57 8.43
C LEU A 40 -8.12 -7.85 7.29
N VAL A 41 -9.14 -7.08 7.63
CA VAL A 41 -9.78 -6.07 6.77
C VAL A 41 -9.45 -4.69 7.33
N ILE A 42 -9.04 -3.77 6.47
CA ILE A 42 -8.64 -2.43 6.88
C ILE A 42 -9.52 -1.41 6.16
N PHE A 43 -10.16 -0.53 6.92
CA PHE A 43 -10.93 0.58 6.39
C PHE A 43 -10.28 1.92 6.69
N ASP A 44 -10.06 2.68 5.62
CA ASP A 44 -9.70 4.10 5.68
C ASP A 44 -10.96 4.94 5.48
N VAL A 45 -11.40 5.63 6.53
CA VAL A 45 -12.64 6.42 6.47
C VAL A 45 -12.42 7.91 6.19
N ARG A 46 -11.22 8.29 5.76
CA ARG A 46 -10.94 9.66 5.30
C ARG A 46 -11.59 9.90 3.94
N ASN A 47 -11.65 11.17 3.55
CA ASN A 47 -12.10 11.53 2.21
C ASN A 47 -11.21 10.86 1.15
N ARG A 48 -11.78 10.66 -0.03
CA ARG A 48 -11.12 9.92 -1.11
C ARG A 48 -9.80 10.56 -1.58
N ALA A 49 -9.69 11.89 -1.53
CA ALA A 49 -8.48 12.59 -1.96
C ALA A 49 -7.29 12.27 -1.04
N ASP A 50 -7.51 12.27 0.27
CA ASP A 50 -6.46 11.92 1.24
C ASP A 50 -6.04 10.46 1.12
N PHE A 51 -6.98 9.55 0.91
CA PHE A 51 -6.69 8.13 0.68
C PHE A 51 -5.80 7.90 -0.55
N PHE A 52 -6.11 8.55 -1.68
CA PHE A 52 -5.33 8.39 -2.91
C PHE A 52 -3.88 8.87 -2.76
N GLU A 53 -3.69 9.88 -1.94
CA GLU A 53 -2.37 10.45 -1.71
C GLU A 53 -1.56 9.61 -0.71
N THR A 54 -2.21 9.13 0.36
CA THR A 54 -1.57 8.28 1.36
C THR A 54 -2.58 7.32 1.99
N HIS A 55 -2.20 6.07 2.28
CA HIS A 55 -3.06 5.12 3.00
C HIS A 55 -2.26 3.94 3.54
N VAL A 56 -2.84 3.10 4.38
CA VAL A 56 -2.23 1.83 4.80
C VAL A 56 -2.37 0.80 3.68
N PHE A 57 -1.31 0.04 3.36
CA PHE A 57 -1.37 -0.96 2.29
C PHE A 57 -2.51 -1.95 2.50
N GLY A 58 -3.30 -2.16 1.44
CA GLY A 58 -4.45 -3.07 1.46
C GLY A 58 -5.71 -2.49 2.11
N ALA A 59 -5.72 -1.21 2.50
CA ALA A 59 -6.91 -0.55 3.02
C ALA A 59 -7.96 -0.29 1.93
N PHE A 60 -9.24 -0.46 2.29
CA PHE A 60 -10.37 -0.04 1.51
C PHE A 60 -10.82 1.34 1.95
N ASN A 61 -10.94 2.28 1.01
CA ASN A 61 -11.52 3.59 1.32
C ASN A 61 -13.05 3.50 1.45
N ILE A 62 -13.57 4.06 2.54
CA ILE A 62 -14.98 4.34 2.73
C ILE A 62 -15.09 5.81 3.13
N ASP A 63 -15.33 6.67 2.15
CA ASP A 63 -15.55 8.08 2.42
C ASP A 63 -16.68 8.26 3.44
N ILE A 64 -16.41 8.94 4.55
CA ILE A 64 -17.39 9.17 5.62
C ILE A 64 -18.67 9.83 5.09
N GLY A 65 -18.56 10.75 4.14
CA GLY A 65 -19.72 11.44 3.57
C GLY A 65 -20.66 10.50 2.79
N SER A 66 -20.19 9.30 2.47
CA SER A 66 -20.92 8.30 1.68
C SER A 66 -21.20 7.01 2.45
N ILE A 67 -21.02 7.00 3.79
CA ILE A 67 -21.28 5.79 4.59
C ILE A 67 -22.76 5.40 4.48
N ASN A 68 -22.96 4.15 4.09
CA ASN A 68 -24.23 3.59 3.70
C ASN A 68 -24.30 2.16 4.24
N ALA A 69 -25.32 1.83 5.04
CA ALA A 69 -25.48 0.50 5.62
C ALA A 69 -25.63 -0.61 4.56
N GLN A 70 -26.34 -0.35 3.46
CA GLN A 70 -26.46 -1.27 2.32
C GLN A 70 -25.10 -1.53 1.64
N ALA A 71 -24.27 -0.50 1.50
CA ALA A 71 -22.91 -0.66 0.96
C ALA A 71 -22.03 -1.51 1.87
N MET A 72 -22.30 -1.56 3.18
CA MET A 72 -21.58 -2.40 4.12
C MET A 72 -22.03 -3.86 4.09
N LEU A 73 -23.28 -4.15 3.70
CA LEU A 73 -23.78 -5.53 3.60
C LEU A 73 -23.00 -6.40 2.62
N LYS A 74 -22.26 -5.81 1.67
CA LYS A 74 -21.35 -6.58 0.78
C LYS A 74 -20.24 -7.32 1.52
N PHE A 75 -19.97 -6.96 2.78
CA PHE A 75 -18.98 -7.60 3.63
C PHE A 75 -19.61 -8.64 4.58
N ARG A 76 -20.90 -8.98 4.46
CA ARG A 76 -21.59 -9.82 5.45
C ARG A 76 -20.98 -11.22 5.66
N GLU A 77 -20.20 -11.73 4.70
CA GLU A 77 -19.50 -13.02 4.80
C GLU A 77 -18.16 -12.93 5.55
N THR A 78 -17.75 -11.75 6.02
CA THR A 78 -16.47 -11.53 6.72
C THR A 78 -16.59 -11.58 8.24
N TYR A 79 -17.57 -12.30 8.80
CA TYR A 79 -17.84 -12.29 10.23
C TYR A 79 -16.62 -12.66 11.08
N ASP A 80 -15.82 -13.63 10.65
CA ASP A 80 -14.64 -14.10 11.39
C ASP A 80 -13.39 -13.21 11.20
N TYR A 81 -13.49 -12.13 10.43
CA TYR A 81 -12.37 -11.25 10.14
C TYR A 81 -12.18 -10.20 11.23
N ILE A 82 -10.94 -9.77 11.40
CA ILE A 82 -10.55 -8.62 12.21
C ILE A 82 -10.68 -7.40 11.32
N CYS A 83 -11.54 -6.46 11.71
CA CYS A 83 -11.72 -5.21 10.98
C CYS A 83 -11.07 -4.05 11.74
N CYS A 84 -10.03 -3.46 11.13
CA CYS A 84 -9.35 -2.28 11.64
C CYS A 84 -9.81 -1.03 10.90
N ILE A 85 -10.12 0.04 11.63
CA ILE A 85 -10.68 1.28 11.07
C ILE A 85 -9.85 2.46 11.55
N TYR A 86 -9.49 3.35 10.64
CA TYR A 86 -8.75 4.57 10.98
C TYR A 86 -9.22 5.79 10.17
N ASP A 87 -8.99 6.97 10.73
CA ASP A 87 -9.31 8.26 10.11
C ASP A 87 -8.11 9.25 10.17
N ASP A 88 -8.39 10.55 10.13
CA ASP A 88 -7.43 11.64 10.23
C ASP A 88 -6.90 11.88 11.66
N GLY A 89 -7.26 11.01 12.63
CA GLY A 89 -6.67 10.95 13.96
C GLY A 89 -7.60 11.36 15.09
N LEU A 90 -8.74 12.01 14.78
CA LEU A 90 -9.75 12.37 15.78
C LEU A 90 -10.70 11.21 16.14
N GLY A 91 -10.68 10.11 15.38
CA GLY A 91 -11.41 8.88 15.67
C GLY A 91 -12.93 8.95 15.48
N LYS A 92 -13.52 10.14 15.27
CA LYS A 92 -14.99 10.32 15.20
C LYS A 92 -15.59 9.51 14.05
N SER A 93 -14.94 9.55 12.90
CA SER A 93 -15.37 8.87 11.68
C SER A 93 -15.22 7.36 11.82
N ALA A 94 -14.09 6.94 12.39
CA ALA A 94 -13.81 5.54 12.63
C ALA A 94 -14.79 4.92 13.65
N ILE A 95 -15.15 5.66 14.70
CA ILE A 95 -16.15 5.25 15.70
C ILE A 95 -17.54 5.11 15.06
N LEU A 96 -17.93 6.05 14.19
CA LEU A 96 -19.23 5.97 13.51
C LEU A 96 -19.33 4.71 12.65
N LEU A 97 -18.31 4.42 11.82
CA LEU A 97 -18.30 3.21 11.01
C LEU A 97 -18.28 1.95 11.88
N ALA A 98 -17.47 1.93 12.94
CA ALA A 98 -17.45 0.81 13.89
C ALA A 98 -18.84 0.53 14.47
N GLY A 99 -19.58 1.56 14.87
CA GLY A 99 -20.95 1.42 15.37
C GLY A 99 -21.92 0.84 14.34
N ILE A 100 -21.81 1.26 13.08
CA ILE A 100 -22.63 0.73 11.97
C ILE A 100 -22.29 -0.75 11.71
N LEU A 101 -21.01 -1.09 11.57
CA LEU A 101 -20.55 -2.46 11.34
C LEU A 101 -20.93 -3.39 12.52
N ALA A 102 -20.87 -2.87 13.75
CA ALA A 102 -21.30 -3.59 14.94
C ALA A 102 -22.82 -3.87 14.89
N LYS A 103 -23.63 -2.86 14.58
CA LYS A 103 -25.10 -3.04 14.48
C LYS A 103 -25.48 -4.06 13.40
N LEU A 104 -24.73 -4.07 12.30
CA LEU A 104 -24.96 -5.00 11.19
C LEU A 104 -24.38 -6.40 11.43
N ARG A 105 -23.62 -6.61 12.50
CA ARG A 105 -22.91 -7.86 12.83
C ARG A 105 -22.08 -8.38 11.66
N ILE A 106 -21.35 -7.49 10.99
CA ILE A 106 -20.53 -7.83 9.82
C ILE A 106 -19.20 -8.45 10.23
N PHE A 107 -18.65 -8.04 11.38
CA PHE A 107 -17.38 -8.52 11.93
C PHE A 107 -17.57 -8.88 13.41
N SER A 108 -16.86 -9.90 13.87
CA SER A 108 -16.78 -10.29 15.29
C SER A 108 -15.84 -9.38 16.08
N THR A 109 -14.81 -8.85 15.41
CA THR A 109 -13.78 -7.99 16.02
C THR A 109 -13.62 -6.69 15.23
N LEU A 110 -13.89 -5.56 15.89
CA LEU A 110 -13.79 -4.20 15.36
C LEU A 110 -12.76 -3.42 16.18
N LEU A 111 -11.69 -2.96 15.53
CA LEU A 111 -10.60 -2.24 16.16
C LEU A 111 -10.48 -0.83 15.55
N VAL A 112 -10.56 0.20 16.39
CA VAL A 112 -10.35 1.60 15.97
C VAL A 112 -8.89 1.98 16.26
N ILE A 113 -8.15 2.41 15.24
CA ILE A 113 -6.74 2.78 15.39
C ILE A 113 -6.64 4.23 15.90
N ARG A 114 -6.11 4.40 17.11
CA ARG A 114 -5.88 5.71 17.73
C ARG A 114 -4.79 6.47 16.98
N GLY A 115 -5.01 7.78 16.78
CA GLY A 115 -4.08 8.65 16.07
C GLY A 115 -4.12 8.48 14.53
N GLY A 116 -5.00 7.61 14.03
CA GLY A 116 -5.32 7.54 12.61
C GLY A 116 -4.14 7.19 11.71
N TYR A 117 -4.18 7.66 10.46
CA TYR A 117 -3.10 7.46 9.49
C TYR A 117 -1.76 8.05 9.96
N GLN A 118 -1.79 9.22 10.60
CA GLN A 118 -0.54 9.91 10.98
C GLN A 118 0.27 9.08 11.99
N ALA A 119 -0.37 8.57 13.03
CA ALA A 119 0.31 7.73 14.02
C ALA A 119 0.86 6.44 13.40
N LEU A 120 0.15 5.86 12.42
CA LEU A 120 0.63 4.69 11.68
C LEU A 120 1.86 5.02 10.83
N HIS A 121 1.84 6.14 10.12
CA HIS A 121 2.96 6.56 9.30
C HIS A 121 4.21 6.92 10.13
N GLU A 122 4.04 7.45 11.34
CA GLU A 122 5.14 7.72 12.26
C GLU A 122 5.75 6.45 12.87
N ILE A 123 4.91 5.50 13.29
CA ILE A 123 5.35 4.26 13.95
C ILE A 123 5.81 3.18 12.95
N ALA A 124 5.12 3.06 11.82
CA ALA A 124 5.32 2.01 10.85
C ALA A 124 5.19 2.54 9.40
N PRO A 125 6.09 3.43 8.93
CA PRO A 125 6.02 3.97 7.57
C PRO A 125 6.06 2.89 6.48
N GLN A 126 6.65 1.73 6.74
CA GLN A 126 6.75 0.61 5.80
C GLN A 126 5.41 -0.06 5.46
N ILE A 127 4.38 0.12 6.29
CA ILE A 127 3.03 -0.39 6.01
C ILE A 127 2.12 0.67 5.39
N CYS A 128 2.67 1.86 5.11
CA CYS A 128 1.97 2.99 4.51
C CYS A 128 2.38 3.20 3.05
N TYR A 129 1.38 3.32 2.18
CA TYR A 129 1.52 3.87 0.85
C TYR A 129 1.59 5.40 0.91
N VAL A 130 2.52 5.97 0.14
CA VAL A 130 2.64 7.40 -0.10
C VAL A 130 2.84 7.62 -1.60
N LYS A 131 1.96 8.40 -2.22
CA LYS A 131 2.06 8.75 -3.65
C LYS A 131 3.39 9.43 -3.95
N VAL A 132 4.06 8.99 -5.02
CA VAL A 132 5.41 9.42 -5.40
C VAL A 132 5.52 10.93 -5.62
N SER A 133 4.46 11.59 -6.09
CA SER A 133 4.43 13.05 -6.25
C SER A 133 4.63 13.80 -4.93
N ARG A 134 4.05 13.33 -3.81
CA ARG A 134 4.30 13.91 -2.47
C ARG A 134 5.72 13.68 -1.98
N LEU A 135 6.31 12.52 -2.30
CA LEU A 135 7.72 12.25 -1.99
C LEU A 135 8.65 13.22 -2.74
N ARG A 136 8.34 13.54 -4.01
CA ARG A 136 9.10 14.52 -4.81
C ARG A 136 9.06 15.92 -4.20
N THR A 137 7.91 16.37 -3.68
CA THR A 137 7.81 17.70 -3.04
C THR A 137 8.66 17.79 -1.77
N ARG A 138 8.69 16.74 -0.94
CA ARG A 138 9.55 16.66 0.25
C ARG A 138 11.04 16.54 -0.11
N MET A 139 11.37 15.83 -1.19
CA MET A 139 12.74 15.78 -1.70
C MET A 139 13.20 17.10 -2.32
N LYS A 140 12.31 17.86 -2.97
CA LYS A 140 12.63 19.19 -3.53
C LYS A 140 13.01 20.19 -2.44
N SER A 141 12.45 20.09 -1.22
CA SER A 141 12.87 20.94 -0.10
C SER A 141 14.22 20.53 0.51
N LEU A 142 14.61 19.26 0.40
CA LEU A 142 15.93 18.76 0.81
C LEU A 142 17.04 19.01 -0.23
N ARG A 143 16.68 19.12 -1.52
CA ARG A 143 17.62 19.39 -2.63
C ARG A 143 18.16 20.82 -2.71
N ARG A 144 17.85 21.70 -1.74
CA ARG A 144 18.47 23.03 -1.67
C ARG A 144 19.86 23.04 -1.03
N ARG A 145 20.42 21.89 -0.62
CA ARG A 145 21.74 21.89 0.02
C ARG A 145 22.77 20.86 -0.41
N ASP A 146 22.45 19.86 -1.22
CA ASP A 146 23.48 18.94 -1.72
C ASP A 146 23.35 18.67 -3.22
N SER A 147 24.41 18.98 -3.93
CA SER A 147 24.70 18.58 -5.30
C SER A 147 24.87 17.05 -5.40
N PHE A 148 23.80 16.30 -5.22
CA PHE A 148 23.76 14.87 -5.52
C PHE A 148 23.54 14.66 -7.02
N SER A 149 24.66 14.79 -7.75
CA SER A 149 24.84 14.29 -9.10
C SER A 149 25.26 12.81 -9.03
N THR A 150 24.33 11.93 -8.68
CA THR A 150 24.50 10.50 -8.95
C THR A 150 23.17 9.94 -9.43
N LEU A 151 23.04 9.83 -10.75
CA LEU A 151 22.11 8.89 -11.38
C LEU A 151 22.77 7.50 -11.24
N PRO A 152 22.37 6.64 -10.29
CA PRO A 152 23.19 5.50 -9.93
C PRO A 152 22.59 4.23 -10.53
N LEU A 153 22.63 4.06 -11.86
CA LEU A 153 22.23 2.80 -12.52
C LEU A 153 22.59 2.71 -14.03
N ALA A 154 23.18 3.73 -14.63
CA ALA A 154 23.53 3.71 -16.06
C ALA A 154 24.87 3.05 -16.38
N ASP A 155 25.74 2.88 -15.38
CA ASP A 155 27.15 2.49 -15.59
C ASP A 155 27.46 1.02 -15.24
N THR A 156 26.45 0.21 -14.92
CA THR A 156 26.64 -1.22 -14.66
C THR A 156 26.49 -2.03 -15.93
N GLU A 157 27.29 -3.08 -16.09
CA GLU A 157 27.21 -3.99 -17.25
C GLU A 157 25.91 -4.83 -17.23
N TYR A 158 25.38 -5.12 -16.04
CA TYR A 158 24.18 -5.93 -15.83
C TYR A 158 23.12 -5.18 -15.00
N PRO A 159 21.81 -5.46 -15.20
CA PRO A 159 20.76 -4.92 -14.35
C PRO A 159 20.87 -5.45 -12.92
N ALA A 160 20.55 -4.63 -11.93
CA ALA A 160 20.68 -4.98 -10.53
C ALA A 160 19.54 -5.91 -10.08
N GLN A 161 19.86 -7.02 -9.44
CA GLN A 161 18.86 -7.94 -8.88
C GLN A 161 18.34 -7.40 -7.54
N ILE A 162 17.03 -7.19 -7.44
CA ILE A 162 16.36 -6.75 -6.20
C ILE A 162 15.77 -7.96 -5.45
N MET A 163 15.27 -8.95 -6.18
CA MET A 163 14.77 -10.22 -5.62
C MET A 163 15.10 -11.37 -6.57
N GLN A 164 14.88 -12.61 -6.11
CA GLN A 164 15.18 -13.84 -6.87
C GLN A 164 14.61 -13.86 -8.31
N PHE A 165 13.55 -13.10 -8.58
CA PHE A 165 12.89 -12.98 -9.89
C PHE A 165 12.70 -11.53 -10.38
N LEU A 166 13.30 -10.54 -9.70
CA LEU A 166 13.09 -9.12 -9.97
C LEU A 166 14.43 -8.41 -10.18
N TYR A 167 14.58 -7.79 -11.36
CA TYR A 167 15.74 -6.99 -11.72
C TYR A 167 15.32 -5.53 -12.00
N ILE A 168 16.21 -4.59 -11.72
CA ILE A 168 16.07 -3.18 -12.08
C ILE A 168 17.18 -2.79 -13.04
N GLY A 169 16.80 -2.18 -14.16
CA GLY A 169 17.74 -1.82 -15.21
C GLY A 169 17.33 -0.54 -15.93
N SER A 170 18.31 0.06 -16.59
CA SER A 170 18.07 1.10 -17.58
C SER A 170 17.45 0.52 -18.86
N ALA A 171 16.95 1.39 -19.74
CA ALA A 171 16.50 1.03 -21.08
C ALA A 171 17.59 0.33 -21.92
N ALA A 172 18.87 0.61 -21.64
CA ALA A 172 20.00 -0.04 -22.31
C ALA A 172 20.07 -1.55 -21.99
N HIS A 173 19.92 -1.92 -20.71
CA HIS A 173 19.86 -3.31 -20.29
C HIS A 173 18.68 -4.05 -20.93
N ALA A 174 17.53 -3.38 -21.01
CA ALA A 174 16.32 -3.93 -21.60
C ALA A 174 16.38 -4.11 -23.12
N SER A 175 17.34 -3.45 -23.78
CA SER A 175 17.57 -3.58 -25.22
C SER A 175 18.66 -4.62 -25.54
N ASN A 176 19.35 -5.16 -24.54
CA ASN A 176 20.42 -6.13 -24.72
C ASN A 176 19.89 -7.56 -24.54
N ILE A 177 19.56 -8.20 -25.66
CA ILE A 177 18.96 -9.55 -25.66
C ILE A 177 19.86 -10.61 -25.03
N ASP A 178 21.18 -10.51 -25.20
CA ASP A 178 22.13 -11.48 -24.65
C ASP A 178 22.10 -11.46 -23.11
N ILE A 179 22.03 -10.27 -22.52
CA ILE A 179 21.90 -10.10 -21.06
C ILE A 179 20.54 -10.63 -20.56
N LEU A 180 19.45 -10.34 -21.29
CA LEU A 180 18.13 -10.81 -20.91
C LEU A 180 18.05 -12.34 -20.93
N ASP A 181 18.59 -12.97 -21.97
CA ASP A 181 18.64 -14.43 -22.09
C ASP A 181 19.53 -15.05 -21.00
N GLN A 182 20.71 -14.49 -20.74
CA GLN A 182 21.62 -14.96 -19.70
C GLN A 182 20.98 -14.92 -18.30
N LEU A 183 20.18 -13.89 -18.01
CA LEU A 183 19.47 -13.73 -16.75
C LEU A 183 18.08 -14.39 -16.73
N ASN A 184 17.72 -15.09 -17.81
CA ASN A 184 16.41 -15.72 -18.01
C ASN A 184 15.24 -14.75 -17.80
N ILE A 185 15.38 -13.52 -18.29
CA ILE A 185 14.36 -12.49 -18.21
C ILE A 185 13.39 -12.64 -19.39
N GLY A 186 12.16 -13.08 -19.08
CA GLY A 186 11.10 -13.24 -20.08
C GLY A 186 10.13 -12.07 -20.21
N LEU A 187 10.14 -11.12 -19.27
CA LEU A 187 9.16 -10.03 -19.23
C LEU A 187 9.80 -8.68 -18.87
N LEU A 188 9.53 -7.68 -19.69
CA LEU A 188 9.94 -6.30 -19.49
C LEU A 188 8.72 -5.43 -19.17
N VAL A 189 8.74 -4.70 -18.06
CA VAL A 189 7.68 -3.76 -17.69
C VAL A 189 8.25 -2.35 -17.66
N ASN A 190 7.80 -1.52 -18.58
CA ASN A 190 8.17 -0.13 -18.60
C ASN A 190 7.45 0.63 -17.49
N CYS A 191 8.15 0.92 -16.39
CA CYS A 191 7.68 1.87 -15.40
C CYS A 191 8.24 3.25 -15.74
N ALA A 192 7.77 3.80 -16.86
CA ALA A 192 7.89 5.24 -17.04
C ALA A 192 7.23 5.91 -15.83
N ALA A 193 7.92 6.84 -15.20
CA ALA A 193 7.23 7.76 -14.31
C ALA A 193 6.17 8.43 -15.19
N GLU A 194 4.90 8.33 -14.82
CA GLU A 194 3.86 9.19 -15.35
C GLU A 194 4.36 10.62 -15.10
N ILE A 195 4.89 11.23 -16.15
CA ILE A 195 5.11 12.66 -16.19
C ILE A 195 3.69 13.17 -16.40
N ASP A 196 3.12 13.84 -15.40
CA ASP A 196 1.95 14.69 -15.61
C ASP A 196 2.34 15.71 -16.69
N ILE A 197 2.12 15.36 -17.96
CA ILE A 197 2.20 16.30 -19.06
C ILE A 197 0.87 17.04 -19.00
N PRO A 198 0.83 18.33 -18.63
CA PRO A 198 -0.41 19.09 -18.71
C PRO A 198 -0.91 19.06 -20.16
N PRO A 199 -2.24 19.07 -20.42
CA PRO A 199 -2.83 18.78 -21.73
C PRO A 199 -2.55 19.80 -22.85
N THR A 200 -1.54 20.66 -22.72
CA THR A 200 -1.39 21.86 -23.54
C THR A 200 -0.23 21.82 -24.55
N GLU A 201 0.59 20.76 -24.57
CA GLU A 201 1.67 20.63 -25.57
C GLU A 201 1.68 19.26 -26.23
N LEU A 202 0.56 18.91 -26.87
CA LEU A 202 0.57 18.03 -28.04
C LEU A 202 0.76 18.93 -29.28
N SER A 203 1.97 19.47 -29.43
CA SER A 203 2.44 19.83 -30.76
C SER A 203 3.39 18.72 -31.22
N GLU A 204 3.07 18.17 -32.37
CA GLU A 204 3.82 17.14 -33.07
C GLU A 204 5.25 17.63 -33.32
N ASN A 205 6.16 17.33 -32.40
CA ASN A 205 7.58 17.33 -32.69
C ASN A 205 8.21 16.16 -31.93
N GLU A 206 8.36 15.08 -32.67
CA GLU A 206 9.11 13.90 -32.31
C GLU A 206 10.51 14.29 -31.81
N ASN A 207 10.76 14.06 -30.53
CA ASN A 207 12.10 13.85 -30.03
C ASN A 207 12.06 12.63 -29.11
N SER A 208 12.31 11.47 -29.71
CA SER A 208 12.37 10.15 -29.05
C SER A 208 13.53 10.01 -28.05
N SER A 209 14.17 11.12 -27.65
CA SER A 209 15.33 11.16 -26.76
C SER A 209 14.95 11.19 -25.27
N ASN A 210 13.72 11.59 -24.92
CA ASN A 210 13.30 11.73 -23.51
C ASN A 210 13.02 10.39 -22.81
N TYR A 211 12.83 9.29 -23.55
CA TYR A 211 12.57 7.97 -22.95
C TYR A 211 13.85 7.20 -22.59
N LYS A 212 15.04 7.67 -23.00
CA LYS A 212 16.31 6.96 -22.73
C LYS A 212 16.66 6.84 -21.25
N ASN A 213 16.05 7.65 -20.39
CA ASN A 213 16.37 7.74 -18.96
C ASN A 213 15.22 7.29 -18.03
N SER A 214 14.19 6.64 -18.55
CA SER A 214 13.13 6.09 -17.71
C SER A 214 13.58 4.77 -17.06
N PRO A 215 13.43 4.59 -15.75
CA PRO A 215 13.79 3.34 -15.07
C PRO A 215 12.84 2.23 -15.52
N LEU A 216 13.40 1.10 -15.97
CA LEU A 216 12.63 -0.05 -16.40
C LEU A 216 12.62 -1.11 -15.28
N PHE A 217 11.45 -1.71 -15.00
CA PHE A 217 11.35 -2.83 -14.07
C PHE A 217 11.26 -4.12 -14.87
N ILE A 218 12.07 -5.10 -14.49
CA ILE A 218 12.29 -6.29 -15.28
C ILE A 218 11.83 -7.51 -14.50
N PHE A 219 10.87 -8.26 -15.05
CA PHE A 219 10.25 -9.43 -14.43
C PHE A 219 10.78 -10.72 -15.06
N ASN A 220 11.19 -11.66 -14.21
CA ASN A 220 11.46 -13.03 -14.63
C ASN A 220 10.17 -13.86 -14.55
N GLN A 221 9.66 -14.32 -15.70
CA GLN A 221 8.88 -15.54 -15.77
C GLN A 221 9.17 -16.27 -17.08
N LYS A 222 9.95 -17.35 -17.01
CA LYS A 222 9.67 -18.51 -17.86
C LYS A 222 9.17 -19.63 -16.94
N LYS A 223 7.90 -20.02 -17.14
CA LYS A 223 7.39 -21.30 -16.63
C LYS A 223 8.09 -22.40 -17.42
N ASP A 224 8.70 -23.34 -16.72
CA ASP A 224 8.89 -24.69 -17.24
C ASP A 224 7.52 -25.41 -17.33
#